data_AF-A0A9X1MMZ4-F1
#
_entry.id   AF-A0A9X1MMZ4-F1
#
_cell.length_a   1.000
_cell.length_b   1.000
_cell.length_c   1.000
_cell.angle_alpha   90.00
_cell.angle_beta   90.00
_cell.angle_gamma   90.00
#
_symmetry.space_group_name_H-M   'P 1'
#
loop_
_entity.id
_entity.type
_entity.pdbx_description
1 polymer ?
#
loop_
_entity_poly.entity_id
_entity_poly.type
_entity_poly.pdbx_seq_one_letter_code
_entity_poly.pdbx_strand_id
1 'polypeptide(L)'
;MSEIRTTHYDDGKWCEQEYVGDKLDGRWTVYFADGNKNWERLHKNGRKEGYFRQWTEDGRLVEEQWYHLDQLHGTWRKWDEVGNEKIVGVFYWGYPRSAFDTTRNPEFNAAIKPYIEIETEEVSSRIDEVLAEMRRPTLRLNKKPVSPSIDRAEIGSYWNHVGFLGEAEQWPSFQGTPLHPILQIDCNEIPFADSPLKQFALITLFAVDDVPQKLGEGIVLRAYRPGETLVSVQPPCSPLDEPAALTFAPSDAVYPDENDLPPAITAYLVDHDRDMLLHHDEKLLSRLGGWPGWLQNGCVAWLDSFVLQVDSLDVENWNCGDATIHYFFLNPSGEEFSWIQQMC
;
A
#
# COMPACT_ATOMS: atom_id res chain seq x y z
N MET A 1 9.62 40.22 15.01
CA MET A 1 8.35 40.98 15.13
C MET A 1 7.40 40.42 14.09
N SER A 2 6.15 40.19 14.45
CA SER A 2 5.13 39.81 13.46
C SER A 2 4.63 41.04 12.69
N GLU A 3 4.33 40.86 11.41
CA GLU A 3 3.79 41.87 10.49
C GLU A 3 2.44 41.36 9.96
N ILE A 4 1.44 42.24 9.87
CA ILE A 4 0.17 41.91 9.19
C ILE A 4 0.18 42.60 7.83
N ARG A 5 -0.02 41.83 6.76
CA ARG A 5 -0.17 42.33 5.39
C ARG A 5 -1.63 42.25 4.96
N THR A 6 -2.11 43.30 4.30
CA THR A 6 -3.50 43.42 3.86
C THR A 6 -3.56 43.54 2.33
N THR A 7 -4.44 42.81 1.68
CA THR A 7 -4.66 42.88 0.22
C THR A 7 -6.15 42.96 -0.09
N HIS A 8 -6.53 43.89 -0.97
CA HIS A 8 -7.90 44.05 -1.45
C HIS A 8 -8.03 43.49 -2.88
N TYR A 9 -9.14 42.82 -3.15
CA TYR A 9 -9.46 42.22 -4.46
C TYR A 9 -10.55 43.03 -5.18
N ASP A 10 -10.63 42.89 -6.50
CA ASP A 10 -11.56 43.66 -7.35
C ASP A 10 -13.04 43.40 -7.05
N ASP A 11 -13.37 42.23 -6.50
CA ASP A 11 -14.73 41.84 -6.09
C ASP A 11 -15.14 42.39 -4.70
N GLY A 12 -14.30 43.25 -4.11
CA GLY A 12 -14.52 43.85 -2.79
C GLY A 12 -14.10 42.96 -1.63
N LYS A 13 -13.74 41.69 -1.86
CA LYS A 13 -13.13 40.84 -0.84
C LYS A 13 -11.75 41.37 -0.48
N TRP A 14 -11.25 40.97 0.68
CA TRP A 14 -9.90 41.33 1.10
C TRP A 14 -9.35 40.30 2.09
N CYS A 15 -8.04 40.34 2.35
CA CYS A 15 -7.41 39.40 3.27
C CYS A 15 -6.39 40.08 4.19
N GLU A 16 -6.14 39.42 5.33
CA GLU A 16 -5.07 39.70 6.28
C GLU A 16 -4.18 38.47 6.44
N GLN A 17 -2.88 38.69 6.43
CA GLN A 17 -1.87 37.62 6.54
C GLN A 17 -0.81 38.01 7.57
N GLU A 18 -0.63 37.18 8.58
CA GLU A 18 0.41 37.35 9.61
C GLU A 18 1.74 36.70 9.17
N TYR A 19 2.81 37.50 9.18
CA TYR A 19 4.16 37.10 8.81
C TYR A 19 5.13 37.25 9.97
N VAL A 20 6.10 36.34 10.07
CA VAL A 20 7.30 36.51 10.89
C VAL A 20 8.51 36.45 9.95
N GLY A 21 9.13 37.62 9.72
CA GLY A 21 10.11 37.77 8.64
C GLY A 21 9.41 37.62 7.28
N ASP A 22 9.93 36.76 6.41
CA ASP A 22 9.35 36.51 5.08
C ASP A 22 8.41 35.29 5.03
N LYS A 23 8.18 34.62 6.17
CA LYS A 23 7.33 33.44 6.26
C LYS A 23 5.96 33.78 6.84
N LEU A 24 4.91 33.21 6.24
CA LEU A 24 3.56 33.26 6.77
C LEU A 24 3.53 32.42 8.08
N ASP A 25 3.36 33.08 9.21
CA ASP A 25 3.48 32.48 10.53
C ASP A 25 2.51 33.18 11.48
N GLY A 26 1.36 32.55 11.68
CA GLY A 26 0.17 33.14 12.27
C GLY A 26 -1.07 32.94 11.39
N ARG A 27 -2.07 33.80 11.59
CA ARG A 27 -3.37 33.70 10.92
C ARG A 27 -3.35 34.29 9.51
N TRP A 28 -4.00 33.58 8.59
CA TRP A 28 -4.45 34.10 7.30
C TRP A 28 -5.98 34.11 7.28
N THR A 29 -6.58 35.30 7.22
CA THR A 29 -8.03 35.48 7.15
C THR A 29 -8.42 36.13 5.83
N VAL A 30 -9.47 35.62 5.19
CA VAL A 30 -10.13 36.24 4.04
C VAL A 30 -11.52 36.68 4.45
N TYR A 31 -11.91 37.88 4.02
CA TYR A 31 -13.16 38.53 4.34
C TYR A 31 -14.02 38.72 3.08
N PHE A 32 -15.33 38.68 3.25
CA PHE A 32 -16.31 39.11 2.27
C PHE A 32 -16.30 40.64 2.12
N ALA A 33 -16.97 41.15 1.08
CA ALA A 33 -17.05 42.59 0.81
C ALA A 33 -17.80 43.38 1.91
N ASP A 34 -18.66 42.70 2.68
CA ASP A 34 -19.36 43.26 3.84
C ASP A 34 -18.51 43.30 5.13
N GLY A 35 -17.29 42.74 5.07
CA GLY A 35 -16.36 42.66 6.20
C GLY A 35 -16.51 41.40 7.08
N ASN A 36 -17.48 40.53 6.80
CA ASN A 36 -17.61 39.26 7.51
C ASN A 36 -16.51 38.28 7.07
N LYS A 37 -16.10 37.38 7.96
CA LYS A 37 -15.10 36.35 7.61
C LYS A 37 -15.67 35.39 6.57
N ASN A 38 -14.89 35.11 5.53
CA ASN A 38 -15.16 34.05 4.58
C ASN A 38 -14.47 32.76 5.02
N TRP A 39 -13.15 32.82 5.23
CA TRP A 39 -12.41 31.71 5.82
C TRP A 39 -11.18 32.21 6.55
N GLU A 40 -10.67 31.39 7.47
CA GLU A 40 -9.43 31.64 8.18
C GLU A 40 -8.62 30.35 8.32
N ARG A 41 -7.30 30.48 8.29
CA ARG A 41 -6.36 29.37 8.44
C ARG A 41 -5.17 29.78 9.28
N LEU A 42 -4.67 28.87 10.09
CA LEU A 42 -3.42 29.03 10.82
C LEU A 42 -2.23 28.47 10.05
N HIS A 43 -1.10 29.17 10.11
CA HIS A 43 0.18 28.74 9.58
C HIS A 43 1.28 28.85 10.63
N LYS A 44 2.30 28.00 10.52
CA LYS A 44 3.54 28.05 11.29
C LYS A 44 4.70 27.82 10.33
N ASN A 45 5.70 28.70 10.33
CA ASN A 45 6.84 28.63 9.42
C ASN A 45 6.50 28.47 7.92
N GLY A 46 5.38 29.03 7.47
CA GLY A 46 4.92 28.96 6.07
C GLY A 46 4.05 27.74 5.72
N ARG A 47 3.84 26.79 6.66
CA ARG A 47 3.02 25.59 6.48
C ARG A 47 1.69 25.73 7.22
N LYS A 48 0.61 25.10 6.74
CA LYS A 48 -0.68 25.07 7.48
C LYS A 48 -0.49 24.28 8.77
N GLU A 49 -0.94 24.86 9.89
CA GLU A 49 -0.72 24.32 11.23
C GLU A 49 -1.86 24.77 12.15
N GLY A 50 -2.67 23.84 12.65
CA GLY A 50 -3.88 24.13 13.41
C GLY A 50 -5.14 24.15 12.55
N TYR A 51 -6.14 24.93 12.92
CA TYR A 51 -7.44 24.86 12.28
C TYR A 51 -7.51 25.65 10.95
N PHE A 52 -8.41 25.20 10.09
CA PHE A 52 -9.02 25.94 8.99
C PHE A 52 -10.52 26.02 9.26
N ARG A 53 -11.11 27.20 9.06
CA ARG A 53 -12.54 27.43 9.24
C ARG A 53 -13.11 28.23 8.10
N GLN A 54 -14.34 27.92 7.71
CA GLN A 54 -15.08 28.63 6.68
C GLN A 54 -16.46 29.02 7.19
N TRP A 55 -16.91 30.22 6.82
CA TRP A 55 -18.19 30.79 7.17
C TRP A 55 -18.97 31.25 5.95
N THR A 56 -20.30 31.34 6.11
CA THR A 56 -21.21 32.03 5.18
C THR A 56 -21.13 33.55 5.34
N GLU A 57 -21.69 34.30 4.38
CA GLU A 57 -21.80 35.77 4.45
C GLU A 57 -22.56 36.25 5.70
N ASP A 58 -23.53 35.48 6.20
CA ASP A 58 -24.25 35.79 7.45
C ASP A 58 -23.52 35.34 8.72
N GLY A 59 -22.27 34.88 8.60
CA GLY A 59 -21.36 34.59 9.72
C GLY A 59 -21.53 33.20 10.37
N ARG A 60 -22.25 32.27 9.72
CA ARG A 60 -22.40 30.90 10.22
C ARG A 60 -21.22 30.05 9.80
N LEU A 61 -20.65 29.28 10.74
CA LEU A 61 -19.57 28.32 10.45
C LEU A 61 -20.15 27.15 9.64
N VAL A 62 -19.53 26.82 8.50
CA VAL A 62 -19.97 25.72 7.62
C VAL A 62 -18.95 24.61 7.48
N GLU A 63 -17.69 24.88 7.79
CA GLU A 63 -16.61 23.90 7.70
C GLU A 63 -15.50 24.20 8.70
N GLU A 64 -14.99 23.16 9.34
CA GLU A 64 -13.81 23.20 10.20
C GLU A 64 -12.95 21.98 9.87
N GLN A 65 -11.69 22.22 9.56
CA GLN A 65 -10.68 21.21 9.32
C GLN A 65 -9.51 21.49 10.25
N TRP A 66 -8.76 20.46 10.59
CA TRP A 66 -7.53 20.61 11.36
C TRP A 66 -6.36 20.15 10.51
N TYR A 67 -5.23 20.83 10.65
CA TYR A 67 -4.02 20.63 9.88
C TYR A 67 -2.80 20.54 10.79
N HIS A 68 -1.80 19.80 10.35
CA HIS A 68 -0.47 19.80 10.93
C HIS A 68 0.53 19.53 9.79
N LEU A 69 1.58 20.35 9.67
CA LEU A 69 2.53 20.35 8.53
C LEU A 69 1.85 20.19 7.15
N ASP A 70 0.91 21.06 6.82
CA ASP A 70 0.15 21.09 5.54
C ASP A 70 -0.85 19.95 5.29
N GLN A 71 -0.90 18.92 6.14
CA GLN A 71 -1.77 17.75 6.00
C GLN A 71 -2.98 17.81 6.94
N LEU A 72 -4.12 17.23 6.53
CA LEU A 72 -5.32 17.15 7.39
C LEU A 72 -5.02 16.29 8.63
N HIS A 73 -5.09 16.87 9.82
CA HIS A 73 -4.75 16.19 11.06
C HIS A 73 -5.72 16.63 12.16
N GLY A 74 -6.65 15.76 12.54
CA GLY A 74 -7.75 16.03 13.46
C GLY A 74 -9.13 15.89 12.80
N THR A 75 -10.16 16.46 13.41
CA THR A 75 -11.54 16.32 12.93
C THR A 75 -11.82 17.20 11.71
N TRP A 76 -12.45 16.66 10.69
CA TRP A 76 -13.13 17.45 9.66
C TRP A 76 -14.62 17.45 9.93
N ARG A 77 -15.17 18.64 10.17
CA ARG A 77 -16.58 18.90 10.44
C ARG A 77 -17.19 19.77 9.35
N LYS A 78 -18.46 19.54 9.05
CA LYS A 78 -19.32 20.43 8.27
C LYS A 78 -20.61 20.70 9.03
N TRP A 79 -21.17 21.89 8.85
CA TRP A 79 -22.48 22.25 9.38
C TRP A 79 -23.44 22.53 8.23
N ASP A 80 -24.70 22.10 8.37
CA ASP A 80 -25.75 22.43 7.41
C ASP A 80 -26.34 23.83 7.64
N GLU A 81 -27.30 24.24 6.79
CA GLU A 81 -27.94 25.57 6.85
C GLU A 81 -28.65 25.86 8.17
N VAL A 82 -29.02 24.82 8.94
CA VAL A 82 -29.73 24.92 10.21
C VAL A 82 -28.76 24.79 11.41
N GLY A 83 -27.48 24.54 11.15
CA GLY A 83 -26.43 24.42 12.16
C GLY A 83 -26.23 23.01 12.71
N ASN A 84 -26.78 21.97 12.07
CA ASN A 84 -26.51 20.60 12.47
C ASN A 84 -25.10 20.19 12.06
N GLU A 85 -24.33 19.65 13.00
CA GLU A 85 -22.99 19.16 12.77
C GLU A 85 -23.00 17.79 12.09
N LYS A 86 -22.18 17.64 11.05
CA LYS A 86 -21.79 16.37 10.44
C LYS A 86 -20.26 16.24 10.50
N ILE A 87 -19.78 15.23 11.23
CA ILE A 87 -18.38 14.83 11.18
C ILE A 87 -18.15 14.13 9.83
N VAL A 88 -17.33 14.73 8.96
CA VAL A 88 -16.94 14.16 7.67
C VAL A 88 -15.95 13.02 7.88
N GLY A 89 -15.02 13.21 8.83
CA GLY A 89 -14.07 12.19 9.26
C GLY A 89 -13.13 12.72 10.34
N VAL A 90 -12.42 11.82 10.98
CA VAL A 90 -11.22 12.17 11.75
C VAL A 90 -10.05 11.83 10.84
N PHE A 91 -9.07 12.70 10.70
CA PHE A 91 -7.92 12.50 9.84
C PHE A 91 -6.65 12.47 10.68
N TYR A 92 -5.67 11.70 10.24
CA TYR A 92 -4.35 11.65 10.81
C TYR A 92 -3.39 11.84 9.65
N TRP A 93 -2.83 13.06 9.54
CA TRP A 93 -1.84 13.39 8.52
C TRP A 93 -2.28 13.10 7.06
N GLY A 94 -3.49 13.53 6.71
CA GLY A 94 -4.10 13.36 5.39
C GLY A 94 -4.98 12.11 5.27
N TYR A 95 -4.76 11.10 6.11
CA TYR A 95 -5.47 9.83 6.04
C TYR A 95 -6.70 9.81 6.94
N PRO A 96 -7.86 9.28 6.50
CA PRO A 96 -8.99 9.06 7.40
C PRO A 96 -8.58 8.13 8.54
N ARG A 97 -8.89 8.43 9.79
CA ARG A 97 -8.68 7.54 10.96
C ARG A 97 -9.45 6.23 10.83
N SER A 98 -10.57 6.24 10.11
CA SER A 98 -11.26 5.01 9.71
C SER A 98 -10.43 4.15 8.77
N ALA A 99 -9.26 4.62 8.33
CA ALA A 99 -8.28 3.87 7.56
C ALA A 99 -7.47 2.84 8.33
N PHE A 100 -7.59 2.83 9.64
CA PHE A 100 -7.08 1.75 10.46
C PHE A 100 -8.24 0.81 10.79
N ASP A 101 -8.64 -0.03 9.83
CA ASP A 101 -9.50 -1.17 10.14
C ASP A 101 -8.69 -2.14 11.02
N THR A 102 -8.86 -2.02 12.33
CA THR A 102 -8.14 -2.83 13.32
C THR A 102 -8.44 -4.34 13.25
N THR A 103 -9.40 -4.75 12.42
CA THR A 103 -9.73 -6.17 12.23
C THR A 103 -8.87 -6.86 11.17
N ARG A 104 -8.27 -6.10 10.25
CA ARG A 104 -7.37 -6.58 9.21
C ARG A 104 -5.92 -6.24 9.56
N ASN A 105 -4.98 -7.04 9.07
CA ASN A 105 -3.55 -6.94 9.38
C ASN A 105 -3.20 -6.58 10.85
N PRO A 106 -3.63 -7.38 11.84
CA PRO A 106 -3.45 -7.05 13.25
C PRO A 106 -1.98 -6.94 13.64
N GLU A 107 -1.09 -7.65 12.96
CA GLU A 107 0.36 -7.61 13.18
C GLU A 107 0.94 -6.25 12.79
N PHE A 108 0.66 -5.77 11.57
CA PHE A 108 1.08 -4.44 11.15
C PHE A 108 0.48 -3.35 12.02
N ASN A 109 -0.84 -3.43 12.27
CA ASN A 109 -1.53 -2.45 13.09
C ASN A 109 -0.95 -2.39 14.51
N ALA A 110 -0.58 -3.52 15.10
CA ALA A 110 0.11 -3.55 16.39
C ALA A 110 1.51 -2.93 16.33
N ALA A 111 2.26 -3.16 15.24
CA ALA A 111 3.60 -2.62 15.04
C ALA A 111 3.60 -1.09 14.85
N ILE A 112 2.64 -0.54 14.10
CA ILE A 112 2.58 0.92 13.87
C ILE A 112 1.93 1.69 15.02
N LYS A 113 1.07 1.04 15.81
CA LYS A 113 0.25 1.70 16.85
C LYS A 113 1.05 2.57 17.84
N PRO A 114 2.22 2.15 18.36
CA PRO A 114 3.02 2.97 19.27
C PRO A 114 3.53 4.27 18.63
N TYR A 115 3.54 4.31 17.30
CA TYR A 115 4.10 5.39 16.50
C TYR A 115 3.05 6.22 15.77
N ILE A 116 1.76 5.92 15.95
CA ILE A 116 0.70 6.75 15.37
C ILE A 116 0.87 8.15 15.94
N GLU A 117 0.79 8.32 17.25
CA GLU A 117 0.82 9.63 17.93
C GLU A 117 2.25 10.11 18.29
N ILE A 118 3.30 9.60 17.63
CA ILE A 118 4.67 10.01 17.94
C ILE A 118 4.94 11.43 17.41
N GLU A 119 5.42 12.30 18.30
CA GLU A 119 5.87 13.65 17.94
C GLU A 119 7.22 13.59 17.20
N THR A 120 7.45 14.50 16.26
CA THR A 120 8.68 14.53 15.43
C THR A 120 9.97 14.56 16.26
N GLU A 121 9.95 15.23 17.41
CA GLU A 121 11.08 15.31 18.34
C GLU A 121 11.39 13.95 18.99
N GLU A 122 10.37 13.14 19.27
CA GLU A 122 10.52 11.79 19.83
C GLU A 122 11.00 10.80 18.75
N VAL A 123 10.55 10.96 17.49
CA VAL A 123 10.99 10.14 16.35
C VAL A 123 12.53 10.10 16.26
N SER A 124 13.19 11.25 16.41
CA SER A 124 14.65 11.33 16.33
C SER A 124 15.38 10.39 17.29
N SER A 125 14.84 10.23 18.50
CA SER A 125 15.43 9.36 19.53
C SER A 125 15.14 7.87 19.33
N ARG A 126 14.13 7.51 18.51
CA ARG A 126 13.60 6.15 18.39
C ARG A 126 13.64 5.59 16.96
N ILE A 127 14.03 6.38 15.96
CA ILE A 127 13.89 6.02 14.55
C ILE A 127 14.58 4.70 14.19
N ASP A 128 15.77 4.41 14.73
CA ASP A 128 16.47 3.16 14.41
C ASP A 128 15.79 1.94 15.03
N GLU A 129 15.15 2.09 16.20
CA GLU A 129 14.33 1.06 16.82
C GLU A 129 13.06 0.82 15.99
N VAL A 130 12.38 1.90 15.60
CA VAL A 130 11.19 1.87 14.73
C VAL A 130 11.49 1.12 13.43
N LEU A 131 12.57 1.51 12.75
CA LEU A 131 12.99 0.89 11.51
C LEU A 131 13.37 -0.58 11.72
N ALA A 132 14.05 -0.93 12.82
CA ALA A 132 14.37 -2.30 13.14
C ALA A 132 13.12 -3.17 13.38
N GLU A 133 12.09 -2.64 14.05
CA GLU A 133 10.80 -3.32 14.26
C GLU A 133 10.01 -3.49 12.95
N MET A 134 10.10 -2.51 12.04
CA MET A 134 9.39 -2.53 10.77
C MET A 134 10.08 -3.34 9.68
N ARG A 135 11.40 -3.55 9.76
CA ARG A 135 12.16 -4.23 8.71
C ARG A 135 11.82 -5.72 8.63
N ARG A 136 11.39 -6.20 7.47
CA ARG A 136 11.05 -7.63 7.25
C ARG A 136 11.89 -8.29 6.16
N PRO A 137 12.40 -9.52 6.38
CA PRO A 137 13.14 -10.26 5.36
C PRO A 137 12.24 -10.62 4.17
N THR A 138 12.85 -10.70 2.99
CA THR A 138 12.18 -11.04 1.74
C THR A 138 13.02 -12.00 0.90
N LEU A 139 12.37 -12.77 0.03
CA LEU A 139 13.03 -13.58 -1.00
C LEU A 139 12.61 -13.10 -2.37
N ARG A 140 13.60 -12.75 -3.18
CA ARG A 140 13.42 -12.55 -4.61
C ARG A 140 13.10 -13.90 -5.28
N LEU A 141 12.10 -13.90 -6.16
CA LEU A 141 11.79 -15.02 -7.03
C LEU A 141 12.53 -14.84 -8.36
N ASN A 142 13.52 -15.71 -8.63
CA ASN A 142 14.36 -15.62 -9.82
C ASN A 142 14.07 -16.75 -10.81
N LYS A 143 14.33 -16.50 -12.10
CA LYS A 143 14.45 -17.56 -13.12
C LYS A 143 15.87 -18.14 -13.05
N LYS A 144 16.00 -19.46 -12.95
CA LYS A 144 17.31 -20.12 -13.10
C LYS A 144 17.73 -20.08 -14.57
N PRO A 145 18.93 -19.55 -14.92
CA PRO A 145 19.41 -19.60 -16.29
C PRO A 145 19.55 -21.06 -16.76
N VAL A 146 18.99 -21.35 -17.94
CA VAL A 146 18.76 -22.68 -18.53
C VAL A 146 19.98 -23.62 -18.47
N SER A 147 19.78 -24.88 -18.01
CA SER A 147 20.21 -26.17 -18.62
C SER A 147 20.33 -27.32 -17.60
N PRO A 148 20.00 -28.61 -17.92
CA PRO A 148 19.10 -29.11 -18.98
C PRO A 148 17.65 -29.15 -18.47
N SER A 149 16.72 -29.55 -19.35
CA SER A 149 15.27 -29.70 -19.13
C SER A 149 14.86 -29.82 -17.66
N ILE A 150 14.15 -28.82 -17.18
CA ILE A 150 13.46 -28.87 -15.89
C ILE A 150 12.72 -30.21 -15.83
N ASP A 151 13.02 -31.02 -14.82
CA ASP A 151 12.23 -32.21 -14.57
C ASP A 151 10.87 -31.77 -14.05
N ARG A 152 9.84 -31.93 -14.88
CA ARG A 152 8.46 -31.57 -14.59
C ARG A 152 7.64 -32.78 -14.13
N ALA A 153 8.29 -33.93 -13.92
CA ALA A 153 7.64 -35.14 -13.43
C ALA A 153 7.48 -35.14 -11.91
N GLU A 154 8.23 -34.30 -11.19
CA GLU A 154 8.16 -34.13 -9.74
C GLU A 154 7.59 -32.74 -9.36
N ILE A 155 7.10 -32.63 -8.13
CA ILE A 155 6.69 -31.34 -7.57
C ILE A 155 7.94 -30.49 -7.35
N GLY A 156 7.90 -29.24 -7.80
CA GLY A 156 8.96 -28.25 -7.62
C GLY A 156 8.46 -26.84 -7.91
N SER A 157 9.31 -25.84 -7.73
CA SER A 157 8.97 -24.45 -8.02
C SER A 157 9.31 -24.03 -9.45
N TYR A 158 8.34 -23.46 -10.17
CA TYR A 158 8.46 -23.11 -11.58
C TYR A 158 7.76 -21.79 -11.92
N TRP A 159 8.39 -21.04 -12.83
CA TRP A 159 7.74 -19.98 -13.60
C TRP A 159 7.11 -20.56 -14.86
N ASN A 160 6.00 -19.98 -15.31
CA ASN A 160 5.32 -20.34 -16.56
C ASN A 160 4.90 -21.82 -16.64
N HIS A 161 4.75 -22.51 -15.50
CA HIS A 161 4.34 -23.90 -15.47
C HIS A 161 3.67 -24.29 -14.16
N VAL A 162 2.56 -25.03 -14.28
CA VAL A 162 1.90 -25.74 -13.21
C VAL A 162 1.70 -27.16 -13.69
N GLY A 163 2.29 -28.11 -12.96
CA GLY A 163 2.27 -29.53 -13.28
C GLY A 163 1.41 -30.37 -12.34
N PHE A 164 0.91 -29.79 -11.24
CA PHE A 164 0.15 -30.50 -10.22
C PHE A 164 -1.07 -29.71 -9.75
N LEU A 165 -2.17 -30.42 -9.53
CA LEU A 165 -3.43 -29.91 -8.98
C LEU A 165 -4.00 -30.91 -7.97
N GLY A 166 -5.02 -30.51 -7.19
CA GLY A 166 -5.78 -31.46 -6.37
C GLY A 166 -6.50 -32.51 -7.21
N GLU A 167 -6.62 -33.75 -6.71
CA GLU A 167 -7.15 -34.92 -7.46
C GLU A 167 -8.51 -34.68 -8.16
N ALA A 168 -9.41 -33.92 -7.53
CA ALA A 168 -10.75 -33.65 -8.06
C ALA A 168 -10.87 -32.32 -8.82
N GLU A 169 -9.76 -31.59 -8.98
CA GLU A 169 -9.79 -30.24 -9.52
C GLU A 169 -9.67 -30.22 -11.04
N GLN A 170 -10.32 -29.23 -11.64
CA GLN A 170 -10.15 -28.89 -13.04
C GLN A 170 -9.19 -27.72 -13.20
N TRP A 171 -8.57 -27.63 -14.37
CA TRP A 171 -7.78 -26.46 -14.75
C TRP A 171 -8.68 -25.21 -14.71
N PRO A 172 -8.25 -24.12 -14.05
CA PRO A 172 -9.09 -22.94 -13.94
C PRO A 172 -9.27 -22.26 -15.30
N SER A 173 -10.47 -21.74 -15.53
CA SER A 173 -10.83 -21.02 -16.76
C SER A 173 -11.54 -19.72 -16.43
N PHE A 174 -11.36 -18.71 -17.27
CA PHE A 174 -12.10 -17.46 -17.21
C PHE A 174 -12.82 -17.25 -18.53
N GLN A 175 -14.13 -17.01 -18.48
CA GLN A 175 -15.00 -16.86 -19.66
C GLN A 175 -14.88 -18.01 -20.68
N GLY A 176 -14.65 -19.23 -20.19
CA GLY A 176 -14.50 -20.44 -21.01
C GLY A 176 -13.10 -20.65 -21.61
N THR A 177 -12.17 -19.72 -21.38
CA THR A 177 -10.77 -19.84 -21.81
C THR A 177 -9.92 -20.35 -20.64
N PRO A 178 -9.10 -21.41 -20.81
CA PRO A 178 -8.16 -21.84 -19.78
C PRO A 178 -7.19 -20.72 -19.40
N LEU A 179 -6.92 -20.56 -18.10
CA LEU A 179 -5.95 -19.59 -17.61
C LEU A 179 -4.51 -20.07 -17.83
N HIS A 180 -3.57 -19.16 -18.06
CA HIS A 180 -2.16 -19.50 -18.22
C HIS A 180 -1.50 -19.88 -16.88
N PRO A 181 -0.59 -20.85 -16.85
CA PRO A 181 0.09 -21.27 -15.63
C PRO A 181 1.24 -20.31 -15.29
N ILE A 182 0.99 -19.30 -14.47
CA ILE A 182 1.98 -18.24 -14.18
C ILE A 182 3.09 -18.75 -13.25
N LEU A 183 2.72 -19.45 -12.18
CA LEU A 183 3.63 -19.77 -11.09
C LEU A 183 3.22 -21.07 -10.40
N GLN A 184 4.21 -21.90 -10.06
CA GLN A 184 4.09 -22.99 -9.10
C GLN A 184 5.19 -22.83 -8.05
N ILE A 185 4.86 -22.95 -6.76
CA ILE A 185 5.84 -22.90 -5.67
C ILE A 185 5.65 -24.12 -4.79
N ASP A 186 6.67 -24.99 -4.74
CA ASP A 186 6.80 -25.97 -3.66
C ASP A 186 7.20 -25.22 -2.38
N CYS A 187 6.27 -25.16 -1.43
CA CYS A 187 6.46 -24.41 -0.21
C CYS A 187 7.53 -25.05 0.70
N ASN A 188 7.89 -26.32 0.48
CA ASN A 188 9.00 -26.97 1.18
C ASN A 188 10.36 -26.38 0.80
N GLU A 189 10.50 -25.83 -0.42
CA GLU A 189 11.74 -25.22 -0.91
C GLU A 189 11.99 -23.82 -0.33
N ILE A 190 10.98 -23.17 0.25
CA ILE A 190 11.11 -21.84 0.85
C ILE A 190 12.15 -21.91 2.00
N PRO A 191 13.24 -21.13 1.97
CA PRO A 191 14.30 -21.23 2.97
C PRO A 191 13.96 -20.61 4.34
N PHE A 192 12.88 -19.85 4.45
CA PHE A 192 12.43 -19.25 5.71
C PHE A 192 11.48 -20.17 6.47
N ALA A 193 11.85 -20.54 7.70
CA ALA A 193 11.03 -21.40 8.56
C ALA A 193 9.70 -20.74 8.95
N ASP A 194 9.71 -19.44 9.22
CA ASP A 194 8.55 -18.68 9.72
C ASP A 194 7.69 -18.09 8.60
N SER A 195 7.92 -18.47 7.34
CA SER A 195 7.08 -18.02 6.22
C SER A 195 5.64 -18.53 6.41
N PRO A 196 4.61 -17.66 6.34
CA PRO A 196 3.22 -18.12 6.42
C PRO A 196 2.85 -19.13 5.34
N LEU A 197 3.59 -19.16 4.23
CA LEU A 197 3.37 -20.13 3.15
C LEU A 197 3.84 -21.55 3.50
N LYS A 198 4.67 -21.73 4.54
CA LYS A 198 5.10 -23.07 5.01
C LYS A 198 3.98 -23.94 5.55
N GLN A 199 2.80 -23.37 5.82
CA GLN A 199 1.62 -24.16 6.17
C GLN A 199 1.00 -24.91 4.98
N PHE A 200 1.44 -24.57 3.77
CA PHE A 200 1.02 -25.20 2.52
C PHE A 200 2.16 -26.11 2.02
N ALA A 201 1.81 -27.10 1.21
CA ALA A 201 2.75 -27.93 0.47
C ALA A 201 3.04 -27.31 -0.91
N LEU A 202 2.01 -26.78 -1.58
CA LEU A 202 2.10 -26.27 -2.94
C LEU A 202 1.24 -25.02 -3.08
N ILE A 203 1.72 -24.03 -3.83
CA ILE A 203 0.94 -22.87 -4.29
C ILE A 203 1.02 -22.82 -5.81
N THR A 204 -0.11 -22.51 -6.45
CA THR A 204 -0.20 -22.34 -7.91
C THR A 204 -0.92 -21.04 -8.23
N LEU A 205 -0.44 -20.32 -9.25
CA LEU A 205 -1.04 -19.10 -9.76
C LEU A 205 -1.36 -19.25 -11.23
N PHE A 206 -2.58 -18.87 -11.59
CA PHE A 206 -3.06 -18.84 -12.96
C PHE A 206 -3.62 -17.47 -13.27
N ALA A 207 -3.42 -16.98 -14.49
CA ALA A 207 -3.97 -15.71 -14.90
C ALA A 207 -4.35 -15.65 -16.39
N VAL A 208 -5.18 -14.67 -16.73
CA VAL A 208 -5.45 -14.28 -18.12
C VAL A 208 -4.24 -13.57 -18.72
N ASP A 209 -4.06 -13.71 -20.02
CA ASP A 209 -3.14 -12.90 -20.81
C ASP A 209 -3.82 -11.66 -21.36
N ASP A 210 -4.32 -10.81 -20.47
CA ASP A 210 -5.03 -9.57 -20.80
C ASP A 210 -5.00 -8.62 -19.60
N VAL A 211 -5.33 -7.35 -19.83
CA VAL A 211 -5.46 -6.32 -18.79
C VAL A 211 -6.76 -6.56 -18.00
N PRO A 212 -6.70 -6.94 -16.71
CA PRO A 212 -7.91 -7.25 -15.96
C PRO A 212 -8.74 -5.98 -15.75
N GLN A 213 -10.01 -6.01 -16.18
CA GLN A 213 -10.91 -4.84 -16.14
C GLN A 213 -11.52 -4.61 -14.74
N LYS A 214 -11.51 -5.63 -13.88
CA LYS A 214 -12.02 -5.57 -12.50
C LYS A 214 -11.12 -6.37 -11.56
N LEU A 215 -10.95 -5.86 -10.34
CA LEU A 215 -10.40 -6.61 -9.23
C LEU A 215 -11.21 -7.89 -9.00
N GLY A 216 -10.55 -9.04 -8.90
CA GLY A 216 -11.17 -10.35 -8.70
C GLY A 216 -11.30 -11.21 -9.96
N GLU A 217 -11.18 -10.65 -11.16
CA GLU A 217 -11.41 -11.37 -12.42
C GLU A 217 -10.12 -11.92 -13.04
N GLY A 218 -10.21 -13.08 -13.69
CA GLY A 218 -9.13 -13.59 -14.55
C GLY A 218 -7.86 -14.09 -13.85
N ILE A 219 -7.82 -14.17 -12.52
CA ILE A 219 -6.68 -14.70 -11.77
C ILE A 219 -7.15 -15.70 -10.71
N VAL A 220 -6.39 -16.78 -10.53
CA VAL A 220 -6.70 -17.84 -9.58
C VAL A 220 -5.41 -18.25 -8.87
N LEU A 221 -5.38 -18.08 -7.55
CA LEU A 221 -4.37 -18.69 -6.68
C LEU A 221 -4.99 -19.91 -6.00
N ARG A 222 -4.30 -21.03 -6.01
CA ARG A 222 -4.64 -22.20 -5.18
C ARG A 222 -3.49 -22.54 -4.26
N ALA A 223 -3.82 -22.93 -3.03
CA ALA A 223 -2.87 -23.34 -2.02
C ALA A 223 -3.34 -24.68 -1.44
N TYR A 224 -2.44 -25.65 -1.40
CA TYR A 224 -2.72 -27.02 -0.98
C TYR A 224 -1.99 -27.30 0.32
N ARG A 225 -2.66 -27.87 1.32
CA ARG A 225 -2.04 -28.21 2.61
C ARG A 225 -1.21 -29.51 2.53
N PRO A 226 -0.24 -29.69 3.43
CA PRO A 226 0.46 -30.96 3.59
C PRO A 226 -0.52 -32.13 3.82
N GLY A 227 -0.36 -33.19 3.02
CA GLY A 227 -1.20 -34.39 3.07
C GLY A 227 -2.38 -34.41 2.11
N GLU A 228 -2.67 -33.29 1.42
CA GLU A 228 -3.61 -33.31 0.29
C GLU A 228 -3.07 -34.15 -0.86
N THR A 229 -3.97 -34.84 -1.57
CA THR A 229 -3.59 -35.68 -2.72
C THR A 229 -3.48 -34.81 -3.96
N LEU A 230 -2.26 -34.69 -4.48
CA LEU A 230 -1.94 -33.97 -5.71
C LEU A 230 -1.74 -34.96 -6.87
N VAL A 231 -2.26 -34.59 -8.04
CA VAL A 231 -2.14 -35.37 -9.27
C VAL A 231 -1.39 -34.57 -10.33
N SER A 232 -0.57 -35.25 -11.11
CA SER A 232 0.11 -34.63 -12.25
C SER A 232 -0.92 -34.28 -13.33
N VAL A 233 -0.82 -33.07 -13.87
CA VAL A 233 -1.67 -32.54 -14.92
C VAL A 233 -0.83 -31.98 -16.06
N GLN A 234 -1.40 -31.98 -17.26
CA GLN A 234 -0.82 -31.30 -18.42
C GLN A 234 -1.59 -30.01 -18.67
N PRO A 235 -0.91 -28.85 -18.79
CA PRO A 235 -1.56 -27.60 -19.11
C PRO A 235 -2.37 -27.72 -20.42
N PRO A 236 -3.65 -27.31 -20.44
CA PRO A 236 -4.49 -27.35 -21.64
C PRO A 236 -4.20 -26.18 -22.61
N CYS A 237 -3.34 -25.24 -22.23
CA CYS A 237 -2.91 -24.10 -23.02
C CYS A 237 -1.38 -23.99 -23.01
N SER A 238 -0.83 -23.34 -24.04
CA SER A 238 0.60 -23.01 -24.06
C SER A 238 0.95 -22.01 -22.94
N PRO A 239 2.13 -22.13 -22.33
CA PRO A 239 2.62 -21.11 -21.42
C PRO A 239 2.94 -19.81 -22.19
N LEU A 240 2.99 -18.69 -21.47
CA LEU A 240 3.27 -17.36 -22.03
C LEU A 240 4.74 -17.22 -22.47
N ASP A 241 5.62 -17.91 -21.77
CA ASP A 241 7.04 -17.97 -22.04
C ASP A 241 7.58 -19.38 -21.70
N GLU A 242 8.81 -19.68 -22.07
CA GLU A 242 9.44 -20.95 -21.77
C GLU A 242 9.44 -21.20 -20.25
N PRO A 243 8.90 -22.35 -19.79
CA PRO A 243 8.93 -22.66 -18.36
C PRO A 243 10.35 -22.63 -17.80
N ALA A 244 10.52 -21.98 -16.65
CA ALA A 244 11.81 -21.82 -15.98
C ALA A 244 11.75 -22.37 -14.55
N ALA A 245 12.84 -22.94 -14.05
CA ALA A 245 12.93 -23.29 -12.65
C ALA A 245 12.96 -22.00 -11.82
N LEU A 246 12.14 -21.95 -10.77
CA LEU A 246 12.12 -20.84 -9.84
C LEU A 246 13.16 -21.09 -8.75
N THR A 247 13.94 -20.06 -8.42
CA THR A 247 14.84 -20.09 -7.27
C THR A 247 14.57 -18.93 -6.33
N PHE A 248 14.77 -19.19 -5.04
CA PHE A 248 14.67 -18.18 -3.98
C PHE A 248 16.06 -17.60 -3.71
N ALA A 249 16.20 -16.29 -3.80
CA ALA A 249 17.40 -15.59 -3.34
C ALA A 249 17.04 -14.61 -2.21
N PRO A 250 17.80 -14.58 -1.10
CA PRO A 250 17.68 -13.49 -0.14
C PRO A 250 17.84 -12.15 -0.85
N SER A 251 16.94 -11.21 -0.54
CA SER A 251 17.01 -9.82 -0.98
C SER A 251 17.04 -8.92 0.27
N ASP A 252 17.38 -7.65 0.08
CA ASP A 252 17.45 -6.70 1.17
C ASP A 252 16.10 -6.62 1.89
N ALA A 253 16.12 -6.78 3.21
CA ALA A 253 14.91 -6.70 4.00
C ALA A 253 14.27 -5.31 3.85
N VAL A 254 12.96 -5.31 3.61
CA VAL A 254 12.19 -4.15 3.14
C VAL A 254 11.37 -3.52 4.27
N TYR A 255 10.94 -2.29 4.03
CA TYR A 255 10.10 -1.50 4.93
C TYR A 255 8.69 -1.34 4.34
N PRO A 256 7.68 -0.99 5.16
CA PRO A 256 6.39 -0.56 4.65
C PRO A 256 6.56 0.67 3.76
N ASP A 257 5.61 0.88 2.87
CA ASP A 257 5.57 2.07 2.03
C ASP A 257 5.35 3.33 2.85
N GLU A 258 5.82 4.47 2.34
CA GLU A 258 5.69 5.75 3.02
C GLU A 258 4.23 6.13 3.35
N ASN A 259 3.27 5.65 2.55
CA ASN A 259 1.84 5.87 2.78
C ASN A 259 1.25 4.89 3.81
N ASP A 260 1.95 3.80 4.12
CA ASP A 260 1.59 2.86 5.17
C ASP A 260 2.15 3.32 6.53
N LEU A 261 3.20 4.15 6.55
CA LEU A 261 3.87 4.60 7.78
C LEU A 261 3.22 5.83 8.43
N PRO A 262 3.31 5.96 9.76
CA PRO A 262 3.00 7.21 10.45
C PRO A 262 3.81 8.38 9.88
N PRO A 263 3.18 9.50 9.49
CA PRO A 263 3.89 10.54 8.75
C PRO A 263 4.99 11.26 9.51
N ALA A 264 5.02 11.23 10.84
CA ALA A 264 6.17 11.72 11.61
C ALA A 264 7.45 10.93 11.32
N ILE A 265 7.35 9.62 11.06
CA ILE A 265 8.46 8.77 10.62
C ILE A 265 8.89 9.18 9.21
N THR A 266 7.94 9.26 8.28
CA THR A 266 8.23 9.64 6.88
C THR A 266 8.86 11.04 6.80
N ALA A 267 8.29 12.03 7.49
CA ALA A 267 8.81 13.39 7.54
C ALA A 267 10.22 13.44 8.13
N TYR A 268 10.47 12.70 9.21
CA TYR A 268 11.81 12.59 9.78
C TYR A 268 12.81 11.99 8.77
N LEU A 269 12.44 10.91 8.08
CA LEU A 269 13.31 10.28 7.09
C LEU A 269 13.64 11.24 5.94
N VAL A 270 12.66 11.99 5.44
CA VAL A 270 12.85 13.01 4.39
C VAL A 270 13.74 14.15 4.89
N ASP A 271 13.49 14.70 6.07
CA ASP A 271 14.26 15.82 6.64
C ASP A 271 15.74 15.45 6.91
N HIS A 272 16.07 14.15 6.92
CA HIS A 272 17.41 13.61 7.18
C HIS A 272 18.01 12.82 6.00
N ASP A 273 17.46 12.94 4.79
CA ASP A 273 17.93 12.25 3.58
C ASP A 273 17.99 10.70 3.73
N ARG A 274 17.05 10.12 4.47
CA ARG A 274 16.92 8.66 4.73
C ARG A 274 15.68 8.04 4.09
N ASP A 275 14.90 8.79 3.32
CA ASP A 275 13.68 8.36 2.63
C ASP A 275 13.95 7.28 1.56
N MET A 276 15.16 7.23 0.98
CA MET A 276 15.58 6.15 0.07
C MET A 276 15.54 4.75 0.70
N LEU A 277 15.47 4.63 2.03
CA LEU A 277 15.22 3.33 2.69
C LEU A 277 13.86 2.74 2.29
N LEU A 278 12.87 3.60 2.02
CA LEU A 278 11.50 3.21 1.64
C LEU A 278 11.35 2.99 0.12
N HIS A 279 12.28 3.54 -0.68
CA HIS A 279 12.20 3.66 -2.14
C HIS A 279 13.40 3.02 -2.85
N HIS A 280 13.59 1.72 -2.69
CA HIS A 280 14.69 0.97 -3.33
C HIS A 280 14.25 0.25 -4.61
N ASP A 281 15.16 0.09 -5.58
CA ASP A 281 14.88 -0.42 -6.94
C ASP A 281 14.25 -1.84 -6.96
N GLU A 282 14.55 -2.68 -5.96
CA GLU A 282 13.98 -4.04 -5.87
C GLU A 282 12.53 -4.08 -5.34
N LYS A 283 11.91 -2.93 -5.07
CA LYS A 283 10.53 -2.85 -4.58
C LYS A 283 9.53 -3.48 -5.55
N LEU A 284 9.74 -3.31 -6.85
CA LEU A 284 8.77 -3.68 -7.90
C LEU A 284 8.87 -5.13 -8.35
N LEU A 285 9.70 -5.94 -7.70
CA LEU A 285 10.09 -7.27 -8.17
C LEU A 285 9.26 -8.40 -7.52
N SER A 286 8.90 -9.45 -8.25
CA SER A 286 8.27 -10.67 -7.68
C SER A 286 9.05 -11.23 -6.50
N ARG A 287 8.36 -11.43 -5.37
CA ARG A 287 8.99 -11.79 -4.09
C ARG A 287 8.02 -12.45 -3.10
N LEU A 288 8.61 -13.12 -2.11
CA LEU A 288 7.91 -13.68 -0.95
C LEU A 288 8.29 -12.98 0.34
N GLY A 289 7.30 -12.76 1.20
CA GLY A 289 7.48 -12.12 2.50
C GLY A 289 7.88 -10.65 2.39
N GLY A 290 8.22 -10.05 3.53
CA GLY A 290 8.48 -8.61 3.59
C GLY A 290 7.19 -7.80 3.69
N TRP A 291 7.19 -6.64 3.03
CA TRP A 291 6.03 -5.77 2.83
C TRP A 291 5.69 -5.70 1.34
N PRO A 292 4.46 -5.31 0.95
CA PRO A 292 4.14 -5.09 -0.45
C PRO A 292 5.02 -3.97 -1.03
N GLY A 293 5.56 -4.21 -2.22
CA GLY A 293 6.25 -3.20 -2.99
C GLY A 293 5.28 -2.50 -3.92
N TRP A 294 4.52 -1.55 -3.35
CA TRP A 294 3.48 -0.84 -4.09
C TRP A 294 4.04 -0.11 -5.30
N LEU A 295 3.37 -0.30 -6.44
CA LEU A 295 3.64 0.42 -7.69
C LEU A 295 3.08 1.85 -7.63
N GLN A 296 1.94 2.01 -6.96
CA GLN A 296 1.30 3.27 -6.64
C GLN A 296 1.34 3.51 -5.13
N ASN A 297 0.21 3.90 -4.51
CA ASN A 297 0.16 4.19 -3.07
C ASN A 297 -0.03 2.93 -2.22
N GLY A 298 0.59 2.94 -1.04
CA GLY A 298 0.38 1.91 -0.03
C GLY A 298 -0.98 1.94 0.63
N CYS A 299 -1.45 0.75 1.00
CA CYS A 299 -2.73 0.53 1.68
C CYS A 299 -2.75 -0.74 2.54
N VAL A 300 -1.59 -1.18 3.04
CA VAL A 300 -1.42 -2.49 3.70
C VAL A 300 -2.25 -2.64 4.98
N ALA A 301 -2.62 -1.52 5.63
CA ALA A 301 -3.48 -1.50 6.81
C ALA A 301 -4.89 -2.05 6.56
N TRP A 302 -5.36 -2.02 5.31
CA TRP A 302 -6.70 -2.42 4.90
C TRP A 302 -6.80 -3.86 4.38
N LEU A 303 -5.65 -4.52 4.27
CA LEU A 303 -5.50 -5.82 3.65
C LEU A 303 -5.14 -6.85 4.71
N ASP A 304 -5.06 -8.12 4.35
CA ASP A 304 -4.58 -9.14 5.27
C ASP A 304 -3.04 -9.15 5.33
N SER A 305 -2.43 -10.18 5.91
CA SER A 305 -0.96 -10.25 6.00
C SER A 305 -0.34 -10.50 4.63
N PHE A 306 0.54 -9.63 4.17
CA PHE A 306 1.23 -9.79 2.88
C PHE A 306 2.10 -11.06 2.86
N VAL A 307 2.05 -11.79 1.74
CA VAL A 307 2.80 -13.04 1.59
C VAL A 307 3.55 -13.19 0.27
N LEU A 308 2.98 -12.71 -0.84
CA LEU A 308 3.53 -12.88 -2.18
C LEU A 308 3.16 -11.66 -3.03
N GLN A 309 4.11 -11.18 -3.83
CA GLN A 309 3.79 -10.36 -4.99
C GLN A 309 4.38 -10.98 -6.25
N VAL A 310 3.68 -10.84 -7.36
CA VAL A 310 4.12 -11.26 -8.69
C VAL A 310 4.02 -10.06 -9.62
N ASP A 311 5.17 -9.62 -10.12
CA ASP A 311 5.28 -8.60 -11.15
C ASP A 311 5.17 -9.27 -12.52
N SER A 312 4.30 -8.74 -13.38
CA SER A 312 4.15 -9.19 -14.75
C SER A 312 5.45 -9.11 -15.55
N LEU A 313 6.38 -8.19 -15.21
CA LEU A 313 7.66 -8.07 -15.90
C LEU A 313 8.61 -9.25 -15.64
N ASP A 314 8.40 -10.03 -14.58
CA ASP A 314 9.16 -11.27 -14.34
C ASP A 314 8.63 -12.45 -15.14
N VAL A 315 7.47 -12.31 -15.77
CA VAL A 315 6.81 -13.31 -16.59
C VAL A 315 6.74 -12.78 -18.02
N GLU A 316 7.76 -13.10 -18.82
CA GLU A 316 7.86 -12.60 -20.19
C GLU A 316 6.58 -12.92 -20.99
N ASN A 317 6.22 -11.97 -21.87
CA ASN A 317 5.02 -12.01 -22.70
C ASN A 317 3.68 -12.01 -21.98
N TRP A 318 3.64 -11.77 -20.66
CA TRP A 318 2.37 -11.58 -19.97
C TRP A 318 1.78 -10.19 -20.24
N ASN A 319 0.77 -10.13 -21.09
CA ASN A 319 0.07 -8.92 -21.54
C ASN A 319 -0.91 -8.40 -20.48
N CYS A 320 -0.47 -8.30 -19.22
CA CYS A 320 -1.28 -7.82 -18.10
C CYS A 320 -1.30 -6.28 -17.97
N GLY A 321 -0.96 -5.54 -19.02
CA GLY A 321 -0.83 -4.07 -19.01
C GLY A 321 0.62 -3.60 -18.90
N ASP A 322 0.82 -2.28 -18.84
CA ASP A 322 2.16 -1.67 -18.73
C ASP A 322 2.68 -1.80 -17.28
N ALA A 323 3.30 -2.95 -16.98
CA ALA A 323 3.86 -3.31 -15.66
C ALA A 323 2.81 -3.40 -14.55
N THR A 324 2.17 -4.57 -14.45
CA THR A 324 1.15 -4.87 -13.43
C THR A 324 1.73 -5.76 -12.35
N ILE A 325 1.52 -5.37 -11.09
CA ILE A 325 1.92 -6.18 -9.93
C ILE A 325 0.67 -6.70 -9.24
N HIS A 326 0.64 -8.00 -9.01
CA HIS A 326 -0.38 -8.68 -8.22
C HIS A 326 0.15 -8.94 -6.82
N TYR A 327 -0.58 -8.50 -5.81
CA TYR A 327 -0.23 -8.64 -4.40
C TYR A 327 -1.21 -9.59 -3.72
N PHE A 328 -0.69 -10.58 -3.02
CA PHE A 328 -1.47 -11.60 -2.32
C PHE A 328 -1.25 -11.50 -0.82
N PHE A 329 -2.35 -11.63 -0.09
CA PHE A 329 -2.44 -11.50 1.35
C PHE A 329 -3.14 -12.72 1.91
N LEU A 330 -2.70 -13.17 3.07
CA LEU A 330 -3.26 -14.31 3.76
C LEU A 330 -4.03 -13.82 4.97
N ASN A 331 -5.29 -14.22 5.07
CA ASN A 331 -6.17 -13.81 6.16
C ASN A 331 -5.63 -14.27 7.54
N PRO A 332 -6.09 -13.66 8.65
CA PRO A 332 -5.61 -14.03 9.99
C PRO A 332 -5.87 -15.49 10.39
N SER A 333 -6.86 -16.17 9.80
CA SER A 333 -7.09 -17.61 10.06
C SER A 333 -6.10 -18.51 9.31
N GLY A 334 -5.40 -17.98 8.30
CA GLY A 334 -4.50 -18.74 7.44
C GLY A 334 -5.23 -19.67 6.47
N GLU A 335 -6.51 -19.40 6.16
CA GLU A 335 -7.36 -20.27 5.35
C GLU A 335 -7.68 -19.67 3.97
N GLU A 336 -7.72 -18.35 3.86
CA GLU A 336 -8.13 -17.68 2.63
C GLU A 336 -7.09 -16.64 2.20
N PHE A 337 -6.87 -16.56 0.90
CA PHE A 337 -6.09 -15.51 0.29
C PHE A 337 -7.01 -14.40 -0.20
N SER A 338 -6.65 -13.16 0.11
CA SER A 338 -7.13 -11.97 -0.58
C SER A 338 -6.04 -11.43 -1.49
N TRP A 339 -6.40 -10.61 -2.47
CA TRP A 339 -5.43 -10.05 -3.40
C TRP A 339 -5.88 -8.70 -3.93
N ILE A 340 -4.92 -7.89 -4.35
CA ILE A 340 -5.15 -6.66 -5.13
C ILE A 340 -4.09 -6.55 -6.24
N GLN A 341 -4.31 -5.68 -7.22
CA GLN A 341 -3.33 -5.39 -8.27
C GLN A 341 -3.18 -3.88 -8.47
N GLN A 342 -2.00 -3.46 -8.90
CA GLN A 342 -1.72 -2.08 -9.33
C GLN A 342 -1.05 -2.11 -10.70
N MET A 343 -1.36 -1.12 -11.53
CA MET A 343 -0.87 -0.97 -12.90
C MET A 343 -0.35 0.46 -13.08
N CYS A 344 0.65 0.68 -13.96
CA CYS A 344 1.16 2.04 -14.23
C CYS A 344 0.12 2.95 -14.90
#